data_AF-A0A6N9TZU6-F1
#
_entry.id   AF-A0A6N9TZU6-F1
#
_cell.length_a   1.000
_cell.length_b   1.000
_cell.length_c   1.000
_cell.angle_alpha   90.00
_cell.angle_beta   90.00
_cell.angle_gamma   90.00
#
_symmetry.space_group_name_H-M   'P 1'
#
loop_
_entity.id
_entity.type
_entity.pdbx_description
1 polymer ?
#
loop_
_entity_poly.entity_id
_entity_poly.type
_entity_poly.pdbx_seq_one_letter_code
_entity_poly.pdbx_strand_id
1 'polypeptide(L)'
;MTDDVRNIVLGVIAAGVSATLGWFTRSYLWRRRLRRKQAFFGLPENSECLLVVNRDPGTDGAVHRHDVFALLELSSIVKDCSAHVQILSHDVGRQGYGEHAEFCVGGPGSNRRTAAHLATLLPGVRINTDPEPGEDRAAFQLGSDRYRLETGVAEYVLLARLTGSQDSRPVFLFCGQRAIANQAATRYLARNHEKLARRHRTHSFVLLLKVVNSQAYGPDVVEVIGDVTRTAQTPPPAPDPETD
;
A
#
# COMPACT_ATOMS: atom_id res chain seq x y z
N MET A 1 56.68 29.36 15.42
CA MET A 1 56.46 28.12 16.19
C MET A 1 55.16 28.15 17.00
N THR A 2 54.88 29.17 17.83
CA THR A 2 53.62 29.29 18.59
C THR A 2 52.38 29.58 17.73
N ASP A 3 52.51 30.39 16.67
CA ASP A 3 51.40 30.68 15.76
C ASP A 3 50.99 29.47 14.90
N ASP A 4 51.95 28.62 14.51
CA ASP A 4 51.67 27.39 13.77
C ASP A 4 50.89 26.38 14.61
N VAL A 5 51.29 26.20 15.88
CA VAL A 5 50.57 25.35 16.84
C VAL A 5 49.16 25.88 17.09
N ARG A 6 48.98 27.21 17.21
CA ARG A 6 47.65 27.83 17.37
C ARG A 6 46.77 27.55 16.17
N ASN A 7 47.28 27.71 14.95
CA ASN A 7 46.52 27.46 13.73
C ASN A 7 46.14 25.98 13.57
N ILE A 8 47.03 25.06 13.93
CA ILE A 8 46.75 23.62 13.96
C ILE A 8 45.65 23.31 14.97
N VAL A 9 45.74 23.83 16.20
CA VAL A 9 44.73 23.62 17.25
C VAL A 9 43.37 24.16 16.82
N LEU A 10 43.32 25.38 16.27
CA LEU A 10 42.08 25.96 15.74
C LEU A 10 41.51 25.13 14.59
N GLY A 11 42.35 24.61 13.70
CA GLY A 11 41.94 23.71 12.62
C GLY A 11 41.32 22.41 13.13
N VAL A 12 41.93 21.79 14.15
CA VAL A 12 41.41 20.56 14.77
C VAL A 12 40.07 20.81 15.48
N ILE A 13 39.96 21.92 16.22
CA ILE A 13 38.70 22.31 16.87
C ILE A 13 37.61 22.54 15.83
N ALA A 14 37.90 23.31 14.77
CA ALA A 14 36.97 23.58 13.69
C ALA A 14 36.51 22.29 12.99
N ALA A 15 37.43 21.36 12.73
CA ALA A 15 37.12 20.05 12.16
C ALA A 15 36.24 19.22 13.10
N GLY A 16 36.54 19.19 14.40
CA GLY A 16 35.74 18.49 15.41
C GLY A 16 34.32 19.05 15.53
N VAL A 17 34.17 20.37 15.57
CA VAL A 17 32.86 21.04 15.58
C VAL A 17 32.07 20.76 14.30
N SER A 18 32.73 20.83 13.14
CA SER A 18 32.08 20.55 11.86
C SER A 18 31.62 19.10 11.75
N ALA A 19 32.46 18.14 12.18
CA ALA A 19 32.13 16.72 12.18
C ALA A 19 30.95 16.41 13.12
N THR A 20 30.96 16.95 14.35
CA THR A 20 29.89 16.75 15.33
C THR A 20 28.56 17.37 14.87
N LEU A 21 28.59 18.58 14.31
CA LEU A 21 27.40 19.23 13.74
C LEU A 21 26.87 18.45 12.53
N GLY A 22 27.76 17.97 11.65
CA GLY A 22 27.41 17.12 10.51
C GLY A 22 26.76 15.81 10.94
N TRP A 23 27.30 15.15 11.96
CA TRP A 23 26.73 13.94 12.53
C TRP A 23 25.35 14.19 13.14
N PHE A 24 25.21 15.26 13.93
CA PHE A 24 23.95 15.59 14.60
C PHE A 24 22.84 15.95 13.59
N THR A 25 23.16 16.79 12.60
CA THR A 25 22.22 17.16 11.54
C THR A 25 21.79 15.95 10.72
N ARG A 26 22.73 15.11 10.27
CA ARG A 26 22.43 13.85 9.55
C ARG A 26 21.56 12.92 10.39
N SER A 27 21.92 12.70 11.65
CA SER A 27 21.19 11.82 12.57
C SER A 27 19.77 12.32 12.82
N TYR A 28 19.60 13.63 13.03
CA TYR A 28 18.30 14.25 13.24
C TYR A 28 17.40 14.12 12.00
N LEU A 29 17.94 14.41 10.80
CA LEU A 29 17.21 14.28 9.55
C LEU A 29 16.81 12.83 9.27
N TRP A 30 17.70 11.88 9.53
CA TRP A 30 17.42 10.46 9.38
C TRP A 30 16.29 10.01 10.31
N ARG A 31 16.37 10.32 11.61
CA ARG A 31 15.30 10.02 12.58
C ARG A 31 13.98 10.67 12.20
N ARG A 32 14.00 11.91 11.68
CA ARG A 32 12.78 12.60 11.22
C ARG A 32 12.15 11.92 10.01
N ARG A 33 12.96 11.46 9.04
CA ARG A 33 12.48 10.70 7.89
C ARG A 33 11.91 9.35 8.31
N LEU A 34 12.59 8.63 9.20
CA LEU A 34 12.11 7.37 9.75
C LEU A 34 10.76 7.54 10.44
N ARG A 35 10.63 8.49 11.37
CA ARG A 35 9.35 8.76 12.07
C ARG A 35 8.21 9.09 11.12
N ARG A 36 8.48 9.82 10.03
CA ARG A 36 7.47 10.12 9.00
C ARG A 36 7.06 8.87 8.23
N LYS A 37 8.01 8.00 7.89
CA LYS A 37 7.76 6.71 7.23
C LYS A 37 6.92 5.81 8.15
N GLN A 38 7.34 5.64 9.41
CA GLN A 38 6.62 4.90 10.44
C GLN A 38 5.18 5.42 10.64
N ALA A 39 4.99 6.74 10.73
CA ALA A 39 3.66 7.34 10.87
C ALA A 39 2.76 7.12 9.64
N PHE A 40 3.32 7.20 8.43
CA PHE A 40 2.58 6.96 7.20
C PHE A 40 2.06 5.51 7.12
N PHE A 41 2.94 4.55 7.41
CA PHE A 41 2.62 3.12 7.37
C PHE A 41 1.94 2.59 8.63
N GLY A 42 1.89 3.37 9.72
CA GLY A 42 1.39 2.89 11.01
C GLY A 42 2.29 1.85 11.67
N LEU A 43 3.61 1.97 11.45
CA LEU A 43 4.65 1.05 11.89
C LEU A 43 5.64 1.73 12.86
N PRO A 44 5.22 2.09 14.09
CA PRO A 44 6.16 2.46 15.15
C PRO A 44 7.19 1.35 15.39
N GLU A 45 8.33 1.75 15.92
CA GLU A 45 9.45 0.86 16.21
C GLU A 45 9.01 -0.34 17.06
N ASN A 46 9.48 -1.53 16.70
CA ASN A 46 9.18 -2.83 17.31
C ASN A 46 7.70 -3.25 17.27
N SER A 47 6.85 -2.59 16.49
CA SER A 47 5.46 -3.05 16.33
C SER A 47 5.32 -4.19 15.34
N GLU A 48 4.21 -4.92 15.45
CA GLU A 48 3.82 -5.96 14.52
C GLU A 48 2.80 -5.44 13.50
N CYS A 49 2.90 -5.94 12.27
CA CYS A 49 1.93 -5.69 11.20
C CYS A 49 1.48 -7.00 10.55
N LEU A 50 0.26 -6.98 10.02
CA LEU A 50 -0.34 -8.14 9.39
C LEU A 50 -0.17 -8.05 7.88
N LEU A 51 0.33 -9.12 7.28
CA LEU A 51 0.50 -9.24 5.84
C LEU A 51 -0.43 -10.35 5.34
N VAL A 52 -1.51 -9.95 4.68
CA VAL A 52 -2.63 -10.82 4.32
C VAL A 52 -2.62 -11.05 2.81
N VAL A 53 -2.50 -12.31 2.39
CA VAL A 53 -2.35 -12.68 0.98
C VAL A 53 -3.42 -13.65 0.49
N ASN A 54 -3.59 -13.63 -0.84
CA ASN A 54 -4.33 -14.65 -1.56
C ASN A 54 -3.76 -16.05 -1.32
N ARG A 55 -4.65 -17.05 -1.32
CA ARG A 55 -4.30 -18.47 -1.49
C ARG A 55 -5.01 -18.94 -2.76
N ASP A 56 -4.28 -19.59 -3.67
CA ASP A 56 -4.83 -20.09 -4.93
C ASP A 56 -5.88 -21.18 -4.64
N PRO A 57 -7.14 -21.06 -5.13
CA PRO A 57 -8.17 -22.07 -4.89
C PRO A 57 -7.88 -23.42 -5.56
N GLY A 58 -6.94 -23.51 -6.51
CA GLY A 58 -6.65 -24.73 -7.27
C GLY A 58 -5.56 -25.64 -6.69
N THR A 59 -4.75 -25.14 -5.75
CA THR A 59 -3.64 -25.90 -5.14
C THR A 59 -3.49 -25.49 -3.69
N ASP A 60 -3.62 -26.45 -2.79
CA ASP A 60 -3.63 -26.23 -1.34
C ASP A 60 -2.40 -25.43 -0.87
N GLY A 61 -2.56 -24.13 -0.65
CA GLY A 61 -1.49 -23.27 -0.10
C GLY A 61 -0.62 -22.51 -1.09
N ALA A 62 -0.82 -22.62 -2.40
CA ALA A 62 0.04 -21.90 -3.33
C ALA A 62 -0.28 -20.39 -3.35
N VAL A 63 0.77 -19.57 -3.33
CA VAL A 63 0.70 -18.12 -3.52
C VAL A 63 1.21 -17.83 -4.93
N HIS A 64 0.50 -16.98 -5.67
CA HIS A 64 0.92 -16.60 -7.01
C HIS A 64 2.30 -15.95 -6.98
N ARG A 65 3.20 -16.26 -7.93
CA ARG A 65 4.58 -15.72 -7.97
C ARG A 65 4.65 -14.19 -7.79
N HIS A 66 3.70 -13.47 -8.39
CA HIS A 66 3.61 -12.00 -8.31
C HIS A 66 3.18 -11.52 -6.92
N ASP A 67 2.32 -12.27 -6.22
CA ASP A 67 1.96 -11.95 -4.85
C ASP A 67 3.18 -12.19 -3.93
N VAL A 68 4.01 -13.22 -4.17
CA VAL A 68 5.28 -13.41 -3.44
C VAL A 68 6.23 -12.22 -3.61
N PHE A 69 6.38 -11.68 -4.83
CA PHE A 69 7.17 -10.47 -5.03
C PHE A 69 6.60 -9.26 -4.29
N ALA A 70 5.27 -9.11 -4.26
CA ALA A 70 4.63 -8.08 -3.45
C ALA A 70 4.98 -8.25 -1.95
N LEU A 71 5.03 -9.49 -1.44
CA LEU A 71 5.44 -9.73 -0.05
C LEU A 71 6.88 -9.34 0.23
N LEU A 72 7.81 -9.66 -0.68
CA LEU A 72 9.21 -9.29 -0.51
C LEU A 72 9.38 -7.76 -0.49
N GLU A 73 8.68 -7.05 -1.38
CA GLU A 73 8.68 -5.59 -1.41
C GLU A 73 8.09 -5.00 -0.12
N LEU A 74 6.95 -5.51 0.36
CA LEU A 74 6.34 -5.05 1.62
C LEU A 74 7.21 -5.38 2.84
N SER A 75 7.82 -6.55 2.88
CA SER A 75 8.72 -6.96 3.97
C SER A 75 9.92 -6.02 4.10
N SER A 76 10.44 -5.52 2.97
CA SER A 76 11.51 -4.51 2.98
C SER A 76 11.05 -3.19 3.63
N ILE A 77 9.82 -2.73 3.33
CA ILE A 77 9.25 -1.51 3.91
C ILE A 77 9.07 -1.67 5.42
N VAL A 78 8.57 -2.83 5.85
CA VAL A 78 8.33 -3.12 7.27
C VAL A 78 9.65 -3.17 8.04
N LYS A 79 10.66 -3.84 7.48
CA LYS A 79 12.01 -3.90 8.06
C LYS A 79 12.67 -2.53 8.15
N ASP A 80 12.52 -1.68 7.13
CA ASP A 80 13.01 -0.30 7.16
C ASP A 80 12.36 0.56 8.26
N CYS A 81 11.17 0.17 8.74
CA CYS A 81 10.48 0.83 9.84
C CYS A 81 10.86 0.25 11.22
N SER A 82 11.76 -0.73 11.27
CA SER A 82 12.07 -1.53 12.47
C SER A 82 10.84 -2.21 13.07
N ALA A 83 9.93 -2.69 12.21
CA ALA A 83 8.72 -3.42 12.60
C ALA A 83 8.82 -4.90 12.15
N HIS A 84 7.88 -5.72 12.62
CA HIS A 84 7.85 -7.17 12.36
C HIS A 84 6.61 -7.58 11.56
N VAL A 85 6.79 -8.52 10.63
CA VAL A 85 5.71 -9.05 9.79
C VAL A 85 5.14 -10.32 10.40
N GLN A 86 3.82 -10.36 10.56
CA GLN A 86 3.07 -11.59 10.73
C GLN A 86 2.31 -11.90 9.44
N ILE A 87 2.69 -13.00 8.77
CA ILE A 87 1.99 -13.43 7.54
C ILE A 87 0.75 -14.23 7.95
N LEU A 88 -0.41 -13.80 7.48
CA LEU A 88 -1.68 -14.46 7.71
C LEU A 88 -2.28 -14.93 6.38
N SER A 89 -2.83 -16.14 6.39
CA SER A 89 -3.74 -16.56 5.33
C SER A 89 -5.09 -15.86 5.48
N HIS A 90 -5.79 -15.68 4.36
CA HIS A 90 -7.06 -14.95 4.28
C HIS A 90 -8.21 -15.52 5.15
N ASP A 91 -8.03 -16.69 5.77
CA ASP A 91 -9.02 -17.47 6.52
C ASP A 91 -8.78 -17.51 8.05
N VAL A 92 -7.63 -17.04 8.54
CA VAL A 92 -7.35 -17.00 10.00
C VAL A 92 -8.14 -15.87 10.65
N GLY A 93 -8.96 -16.23 11.64
CA GLY A 93 -9.99 -15.38 12.25
C GLY A 93 -9.48 -14.13 12.97
N ARG A 94 -10.27 -13.06 12.83
CA ARG A 94 -10.47 -11.89 13.73
C ARG A 94 -9.30 -11.54 14.66
N GLN A 95 -8.15 -11.13 14.11
CA GLN A 95 -7.32 -10.15 14.83
C GLN A 95 -7.94 -8.77 14.69
N GLY A 96 -7.99 -8.02 15.80
CA GLY A 96 -8.73 -6.77 15.95
C GLY A 96 -8.45 -5.78 14.84
N TYR A 97 -9.51 -5.35 14.15
CA TYR A 97 -9.44 -4.29 13.15
C TYR A 97 -8.87 -3.02 13.80
N GLY A 98 -7.79 -2.47 13.21
CA GLY A 98 -7.17 -1.23 13.67
C GLY A 98 -6.15 -1.37 14.81
N GLU A 99 -5.94 -2.56 15.35
CA GLU A 99 -4.91 -2.83 16.38
C GLU A 99 -3.49 -2.82 15.76
N HIS A 100 -3.36 -3.49 14.61
CA HIS A 100 -2.14 -3.60 13.83
C HIS A 100 -2.28 -2.89 12.49
N ALA A 101 -1.16 -2.40 11.93
CA ALA A 101 -1.17 -2.00 10.53
C ALA A 101 -1.34 -3.25 9.67
N GLU A 102 -2.16 -3.17 8.62
CA GLU A 102 -2.47 -4.31 7.76
C GLU A 102 -2.06 -4.02 6.32
N PHE A 103 -1.55 -5.02 5.61
CA PHE A 103 -1.28 -4.98 4.19
C PHE A 103 -2.04 -6.14 3.54
N CYS A 104 -3.18 -5.83 2.90
CA CYS A 104 -4.06 -6.80 2.26
C CYS A 104 -3.79 -6.83 0.75
N VAL A 105 -3.22 -7.94 0.28
CA VAL A 105 -2.87 -8.17 -1.13
C VAL A 105 -3.89 -9.11 -1.75
N GLY A 106 -4.51 -8.67 -2.84
CA GLY A 106 -5.46 -9.46 -3.61
C GLY A 106 -6.88 -8.92 -3.65
N GLY A 107 -7.63 -9.40 -4.65
CA GLY A 107 -9.02 -9.02 -4.87
C GLY A 107 -10.02 -9.76 -3.95
N PRO A 108 -11.27 -9.29 -3.87
CA PRO A 108 -12.29 -9.84 -2.96
C PRO A 108 -12.66 -11.30 -3.23
N GLY A 109 -12.48 -11.80 -4.46
CA GLY A 109 -12.74 -13.20 -4.80
C GLY A 109 -11.73 -14.20 -4.22
N SER A 110 -10.50 -13.75 -3.92
CA SER A 110 -9.39 -14.60 -3.45
C SER A 110 -8.87 -14.22 -2.05
N ASN A 111 -9.30 -13.06 -1.53
CA ASN A 111 -8.93 -12.57 -0.21
C ASN A 111 -10.18 -12.06 0.54
N ARG A 112 -10.67 -12.87 1.49
CA ARG A 112 -11.85 -12.53 2.32
C ARG A 112 -11.63 -11.27 3.16
N ARG A 113 -10.39 -10.97 3.56
CA ARG A 113 -10.07 -9.75 4.32
C ARG A 113 -10.14 -8.50 3.44
N THR A 114 -9.67 -8.58 2.19
CA THR A 114 -9.94 -7.53 1.19
C THR A 114 -11.45 -7.32 1.01
N ALA A 115 -12.23 -8.39 0.86
CA ALA A 115 -13.68 -8.28 0.69
C ALA A 115 -14.36 -7.56 1.87
N ALA A 116 -13.98 -7.89 3.10
CA ALA A 116 -14.51 -7.23 4.30
C ALA A 116 -14.17 -5.74 4.36
N HIS A 117 -12.92 -5.37 4.04
CA HIS A 117 -12.49 -3.97 4.00
C HIS A 117 -13.20 -3.18 2.90
N LEU A 118 -13.40 -3.77 1.71
CA LEU A 118 -14.16 -3.14 0.63
C LEU A 118 -15.61 -2.88 1.05
N ALA A 119 -16.30 -3.89 1.59
CA ALA A 119 -17.69 -3.75 2.02
C ALA A 119 -17.88 -2.69 3.12
N THR A 120 -16.92 -2.57 4.04
CA THR A 120 -17.04 -1.69 5.21
C THR A 120 -16.55 -0.27 4.93
N LEU A 121 -15.43 -0.12 4.23
CA LEU A 121 -14.72 1.17 4.12
C LEU A 121 -14.84 1.79 2.73
N LEU A 122 -15.09 0.98 1.70
CA LEU A 122 -15.17 1.41 0.31
C LEU A 122 -16.48 0.96 -0.38
N PRO A 123 -17.66 1.32 0.16
CA PRO A 123 -18.95 0.83 -0.34
C PRO A 123 -19.29 1.30 -1.77
N GLY A 124 -18.59 2.32 -2.28
CA GLY A 124 -18.72 2.79 -3.66
C GLY A 124 -17.94 1.98 -4.69
N VAL A 125 -17.16 0.98 -4.25
CA VAL A 125 -16.41 0.07 -5.11
C VAL A 125 -17.21 -1.20 -5.32
N ARG A 126 -17.54 -1.52 -6.57
CA ARG A 126 -18.05 -2.83 -6.95
C ARG A 126 -17.03 -3.55 -7.82
N ILE A 127 -16.82 -4.84 -7.55
CA ILE A 127 -15.90 -5.69 -8.30
C ILE A 127 -16.69 -6.93 -8.68
N ASN A 128 -16.77 -7.24 -9.98
CA ASN A 128 -17.38 -8.48 -10.42
C ASN A 128 -16.51 -9.67 -9.98
N THR A 129 -17.05 -10.50 -9.08
CA THR A 129 -16.42 -11.73 -8.59
C THR A 129 -17.12 -12.99 -9.08
N ASP A 130 -18.00 -12.87 -10.08
CA ASP A 130 -18.74 -14.01 -10.61
C ASP A 130 -17.76 -15.05 -11.18
N PRO A 131 -17.98 -16.34 -10.87
CA PRO A 131 -17.10 -17.40 -11.33
C PRO A 131 -17.25 -17.67 -12.83
N GLU A 132 -18.38 -17.25 -13.41
CA GLU A 132 -18.67 -17.46 -14.83
C GLU A 132 -17.76 -16.60 -15.72
N PRO A 133 -17.20 -17.18 -16.80
CA PRO A 133 -16.46 -16.41 -17.78
C PRO A 133 -17.37 -15.35 -18.43
N GLY A 134 -16.93 -14.09 -18.42
CA GLY A 134 -17.65 -12.99 -19.05
C GLY A 134 -16.75 -11.77 -19.28
N GLU A 135 -17.20 -10.86 -20.14
CA GLU A 135 -16.45 -9.63 -20.47
C GLU A 135 -16.20 -8.73 -19.25
N ASP A 136 -17.09 -8.81 -18.25
CA ASP A 136 -17.01 -8.01 -17.03
C ASP A 136 -16.32 -8.74 -15.88
N ARG A 137 -15.71 -9.91 -16.11
CA ARG A 137 -15.00 -10.65 -15.06
C ARG A 137 -13.90 -9.77 -14.44
N ALA A 138 -13.88 -9.67 -13.11
CA ALA A 138 -12.98 -8.81 -12.35
C ALA A 138 -13.09 -7.31 -12.70
N ALA A 139 -14.09 -6.87 -13.48
CA ALA A 139 -14.27 -5.46 -13.80
C ALA A 139 -14.55 -4.66 -12.53
N PHE A 140 -13.93 -3.48 -12.43
CA PHE A 140 -14.25 -2.53 -11.37
C PHE A 140 -15.35 -1.59 -11.85
N GLN A 141 -16.26 -1.28 -10.95
CA GLN A 141 -17.24 -0.22 -11.13
C GLN A 141 -17.09 0.80 -10.00
N LEU A 142 -16.84 2.04 -10.38
CA LEU A 142 -16.59 3.19 -9.50
C LEU A 142 -17.47 4.34 -9.97
N GLY A 143 -18.56 4.61 -9.26
CA GLY A 143 -19.58 5.52 -9.77
C GLY A 143 -20.18 4.99 -11.08
N SER A 144 -20.19 5.82 -12.12
CA SER A 144 -20.65 5.45 -13.47
C SER A 144 -19.60 4.69 -14.28
N ASP A 145 -18.33 4.78 -13.90
CA ASP A 145 -17.24 4.29 -14.73
C ASP A 145 -17.00 2.80 -14.51
N ARG A 146 -16.71 2.10 -15.60
CA ARG A 146 -16.39 0.67 -15.60
C ARG A 146 -15.01 0.44 -16.18
N TYR A 147 -14.20 -0.31 -15.45
CA TYR A 147 -12.82 -0.64 -15.80
C TYR A 147 -12.70 -2.14 -16.01
N ARG A 148 -12.78 -2.57 -17.28
CA ARG A 148 -12.69 -3.97 -17.68
C ARG A 148 -11.26 -4.47 -17.66
N LEU A 149 -11.11 -5.77 -17.42
CA LEU A 149 -9.82 -6.45 -17.46
C LEU A 149 -9.44 -6.77 -18.91
N GLU A 150 -8.37 -6.16 -19.41
CA GLU A 150 -7.73 -6.55 -20.67
C GLU A 150 -6.39 -7.21 -20.35
N THR A 151 -6.41 -8.55 -20.27
CA THR A 151 -5.26 -9.35 -19.83
C THR A 151 -4.00 -9.04 -20.64
N GLY A 152 -2.94 -8.61 -19.97
CA GLY A 152 -1.64 -8.28 -20.57
C GLY A 152 -1.57 -6.88 -21.18
N VAL A 153 -2.69 -6.15 -21.29
CA VAL A 153 -2.79 -4.86 -21.99
C VAL A 153 -3.17 -3.72 -21.04
N ALA A 154 -4.26 -3.88 -20.30
CA ALA A 154 -4.75 -2.90 -19.34
C ALA A 154 -5.37 -3.62 -18.15
N GLU A 155 -4.64 -3.59 -17.03
CA GLU A 155 -5.12 -4.15 -15.77
C GLU A 155 -5.18 -3.09 -14.70
N TYR A 156 -6.28 -3.08 -13.96
CA TYR A 156 -6.53 -2.07 -12.94
C TYR A 156 -6.26 -2.60 -11.53
N VAL A 157 -5.83 -1.70 -10.66
CA VAL A 157 -5.60 -1.99 -9.24
C VAL A 157 -5.98 -0.79 -8.38
N LEU A 158 -6.71 -1.07 -7.31
CA LEU A 158 -6.94 -0.10 -6.24
C LEU A 158 -5.79 -0.19 -5.24
N LEU A 159 -5.03 0.90 -5.14
CA LEU A 159 -4.08 1.13 -4.06
C LEU A 159 -4.74 2.04 -3.03
N ALA A 160 -5.07 1.50 -1.86
CA ALA A 160 -5.68 2.28 -0.79
C ALA A 160 -4.81 2.30 0.46
N ARG A 161 -4.88 3.42 1.18
CA ARG A 161 -4.57 3.49 2.61
C ARG A 161 -5.87 3.87 3.29
N LEU A 162 -6.36 3.02 4.18
CA LEU A 162 -7.64 3.19 4.86
C LEU A 162 -7.39 3.28 6.36
N THR A 163 -8.00 4.26 6.98
CA THR A 163 -8.03 4.44 8.44
C THR A 163 -9.48 4.37 8.86
N GLY A 164 -9.81 3.50 9.80
CA GLY A 164 -11.16 3.37 10.34
C GLY A 164 -11.46 4.45 11.36
N SER A 165 -11.90 4.03 12.55
CA SER A 165 -12.16 4.92 13.68
C SER A 165 -10.92 5.69 14.14
N GLN A 166 -11.15 6.70 14.99
CA GLN A 166 -10.09 7.45 15.66
C GLN A 166 -9.07 6.48 16.28
N ASP A 167 -7.78 6.78 16.09
CA ASP A 167 -6.62 6.00 16.57
C ASP A 167 -6.39 4.60 15.98
N SER A 168 -7.16 4.18 14.97
CA SER A 168 -6.89 2.92 14.26
C SER A 168 -5.63 2.98 13.40
N ARG A 169 -4.86 1.89 13.41
CA ARG A 169 -3.75 1.69 12.48
C ARG A 169 -4.25 1.50 11.05
N PRO A 170 -3.49 1.95 10.03
CA PRO A 170 -3.94 1.93 8.66
C PRO A 170 -3.95 0.52 8.07
N VAL A 171 -4.92 0.29 7.20
CA VAL A 171 -4.99 -0.84 6.28
C VAL A 171 -4.54 -0.36 4.91
N PHE A 172 -3.51 -0.97 4.35
CA PHE A 172 -3.12 -0.82 2.96
C PHE A 172 -3.77 -1.93 2.13
N LEU A 173 -4.51 -1.54 1.11
CA LEU A 173 -5.18 -2.47 0.18
C LEU A 173 -4.49 -2.43 -1.17
N PHE A 174 -4.15 -3.61 -1.70
CA PHE A 174 -3.65 -3.82 -3.06
C PHE A 174 -4.63 -4.75 -3.76
N CYS A 175 -5.74 -4.18 -4.22
CA CYS A 175 -6.84 -4.93 -4.81
C CYS A 175 -6.79 -4.82 -6.33
N GLY A 176 -5.97 -5.68 -6.95
CA GLY A 176 -5.79 -5.76 -8.38
C GLY A 176 -6.72 -6.78 -9.03
N GLN A 177 -7.02 -6.56 -10.31
CA GLN A 177 -7.74 -7.54 -11.15
C GLN A 177 -6.94 -8.84 -11.34
N ARG A 178 -5.61 -8.75 -11.21
CA ARG A 178 -4.66 -9.88 -11.33
C ARG A 178 -3.50 -9.70 -10.34
N ALA A 179 -2.81 -10.80 -10.02
CA ALA A 179 -1.65 -10.79 -9.12
C ALA A 179 -0.51 -9.85 -9.59
N ILE A 180 -0.31 -9.70 -10.92
CA ILE A 180 0.68 -8.76 -11.45
C ILE A 180 0.32 -7.30 -11.14
N ALA A 181 -0.97 -6.97 -11.09
CA ALA A 181 -1.44 -5.64 -10.74
C ALA A 181 -1.28 -5.35 -9.24
N ASN A 182 -1.43 -6.36 -8.38
CA ASN A 182 -1.08 -6.25 -6.96
C ASN A 182 0.40 -5.90 -6.79
N GLN A 183 1.29 -6.62 -7.48
CA GLN A 183 2.73 -6.35 -7.46
C GLN A 183 3.03 -4.91 -7.93
N ALA A 184 2.40 -4.47 -9.02
CA ALA A 184 2.57 -3.12 -9.55
C ALA A 184 2.16 -2.04 -8.54
N ALA A 185 1.03 -2.22 -7.84
CA ALA A 185 0.58 -1.30 -6.80
C ALA A 185 1.51 -1.27 -5.58
N THR A 186 2.01 -2.43 -5.15
CA THR A 186 3.00 -2.52 -4.07
C THR A 186 4.28 -1.77 -4.42
N ARG A 187 4.79 -1.99 -5.63
CA ARG A 187 5.97 -1.30 -6.15
C ARG A 187 5.75 0.19 -6.26
N TYR A 188 4.58 0.60 -6.74
CA TYR A 188 4.20 2.00 -6.81
C TYR A 188 4.19 2.64 -5.42
N LEU A 189 3.59 1.99 -4.42
CA LEU A 189 3.61 2.45 -3.03
C LEU A 189 5.04 2.58 -2.50
N ALA A 190 5.88 1.55 -2.67
CA ALA A 190 7.26 1.53 -2.22
C ALA A 190 8.05 2.73 -2.77
N ARG A 191 7.91 3.02 -4.07
CA ARG A 191 8.60 4.12 -4.75
C ARG A 191 8.01 5.50 -4.44
N ASN A 192 6.71 5.60 -4.18
CA ASN A 192 6.00 6.88 -4.10
C ASN A 192 5.50 7.25 -2.70
N HIS A 193 5.76 6.44 -1.67
CA HIS A 193 5.23 6.66 -0.31
C HIS A 193 5.54 8.05 0.24
N GLU A 194 6.70 8.65 -0.04
CA GLU A 194 6.99 10.01 0.40
C GLU A 194 6.06 11.05 -0.25
N LYS A 195 5.78 10.92 -1.54
CA LYS A 195 4.87 11.81 -2.28
C LYS A 195 3.44 11.63 -1.78
N LEU A 196 3.02 10.39 -1.57
CA LEU A 196 1.72 10.03 -1.02
C LEU A 196 1.55 10.58 0.41
N ALA A 197 2.56 10.43 1.27
CA ALA A 197 2.57 10.97 2.63
C ALA A 197 2.51 12.51 2.66
N ARG A 198 3.12 13.18 1.68
CA ARG A 198 3.01 14.65 1.55
C ARG A 198 1.62 15.07 1.10
N ARG A 199 1.02 14.35 0.14
CA ARG A 199 -0.29 14.67 -0.45
C ARG A 199 -1.46 14.35 0.48
N HIS A 200 -1.48 13.15 1.06
CA HIS A 200 -2.61 12.64 1.83
C HIS A 200 -2.37 12.66 3.35
N ARG A 201 -1.15 12.97 3.80
CA ARG A 201 -0.78 12.96 5.23
C ARG A 201 -1.10 11.59 5.85
N THR A 202 -1.86 11.57 6.93
CA THR A 202 -2.35 10.39 7.64
C THR A 202 -3.82 10.09 7.33
N HIS A 203 -4.41 10.74 6.32
CA HIS A 203 -5.78 10.48 5.91
C HIS A 203 -5.89 9.26 5.00
N SER A 204 -7.10 8.74 4.89
CA SER A 204 -7.39 7.70 3.91
C SER A 204 -7.23 8.24 2.49
N PHE A 205 -6.78 7.38 1.59
CA PHE A 205 -6.80 7.64 0.15
C PHE A 205 -7.03 6.34 -0.61
N VAL A 206 -7.60 6.46 -1.81
CA VAL A 206 -7.78 5.37 -2.78
C VAL A 206 -7.35 5.86 -4.14
N LEU A 207 -6.30 5.25 -4.69
CA LEU A 207 -5.85 5.51 -6.05
C LEU A 207 -6.29 4.36 -6.96
N LEU A 208 -6.87 4.73 -8.10
CA LEU A 208 -7.03 3.81 -9.22
C LEU A 208 -5.79 3.90 -10.10
N LEU A 209 -5.10 2.78 -10.24
CA LEU A 209 -3.91 2.64 -11.08
C LEU A 209 -4.22 1.71 -12.24
N LYS A 210 -3.61 1.99 -13.39
CA LYS A 210 -3.62 1.14 -14.58
C LYS A 210 -2.22 0.62 -14.84
N VAL A 211 -2.06 -0.69 -14.87
CA VAL A 211 -0.84 -1.35 -15.34
C VAL A 211 -0.93 -1.45 -16.85
N VAL A 212 0.04 -0.84 -17.53
CA VAL A 212 0.03 -0.71 -18.98
C VAL A 212 0.90 -1.79 -19.59
N ASN A 213 0.31 -2.58 -20.48
CA ASN A 213 0.99 -3.63 -21.24
C ASN A 213 1.86 -4.52 -20.36
N SER A 214 1.24 -5.13 -19.34
CA SER A 214 1.95 -5.97 -18.37
C SER A 214 2.57 -7.22 -19.01
N GLN A 215 2.12 -7.61 -20.20
CA GLN A 215 2.75 -8.67 -20.99
C GLN A 215 4.17 -8.28 -21.44
N ALA A 216 4.37 -7.03 -21.85
CA ALA A 216 5.68 -6.54 -22.32
C ALA A 216 6.55 -6.00 -21.18
N TYR A 217 5.95 -5.26 -20.23
CA TYR A 217 6.70 -4.51 -19.22
C TYR A 217 6.58 -5.07 -17.80
N GLY A 218 5.85 -6.17 -17.62
CA GLY A 218 5.58 -6.69 -16.29
C GLY A 218 4.84 -5.66 -15.41
N PRO A 219 5.16 -5.56 -14.12
CA PRO A 219 4.50 -4.65 -13.18
C PRO A 219 5.09 -3.22 -13.15
N ASP A 220 6.01 -2.87 -14.07
CA ASP A 220 6.82 -1.65 -13.94
C ASP A 220 6.18 -0.38 -14.51
N VAL A 221 5.27 -0.51 -15.49
CA VAL A 221 4.63 0.64 -16.13
C VAL A 221 3.22 0.82 -15.55
N VAL A 222 3.08 1.85 -14.73
CA VAL A 222 1.84 2.18 -14.02
C VAL A 222 1.43 3.61 -14.30
N GLU A 223 0.21 3.79 -14.78
CA GLU A 223 -0.47 5.06 -14.94
C GLU A 223 -1.41 5.30 -13.75
N VAL A 224 -1.41 6.52 -13.19
CA VAL A 224 -2.38 6.92 -12.18
C VAL A 224 -3.60 7.47 -12.87
N ILE A 225 -4.70 6.71 -12.88
CA ILE A 225 -5.97 7.15 -13.47
C ILE A 225 -6.57 8.28 -12.63
N GLY A 226 -6.53 8.13 -11.31
CA GLY A 226 -7.01 9.18 -10.42
C GLY A 226 -7.03 8.83 -8.94
N ASP A 227 -7.28 9.85 -8.15
CA ASP A 227 -7.68 9.72 -6.75
C ASP A 227 -9.20 9.55 -6.70
N VAL A 228 -9.63 8.33 -6.41
CA VAL A 228 -11.04 7.91 -6.39
C VAL A 228 -11.59 7.83 -4.97
N THR A 229 -10.90 8.40 -3.98
CA THR A 229 -11.24 8.27 -2.55
C THR A 229 -12.71 8.58 -2.26
N ARG A 230 -13.22 9.72 -2.76
CA ARG A 230 -14.61 10.13 -2.53
C ARG A 230 -15.60 9.15 -3.15
N THR A 231 -15.40 8.80 -4.43
CA THR A 231 -16.27 7.87 -5.17
C THR A 231 -16.27 6.50 -4.52
N ALA A 232 -15.10 6.02 -4.08
CA ALA A 232 -14.95 4.71 -3.45
C ALA A 232 -15.60 4.66 -2.05
N GLN A 233 -15.60 5.76 -1.29
CA GLN A 233 -16.19 5.82 0.05
C GLN A 233 -17.70 6.11 0.07
N THR A 234 -18.26 6.58 -1.04
CA THR A 234 -19.68 6.94 -1.12
C THR A 234 -20.48 5.73 -1.60
N PRO A 235 -21.46 5.22 -0.83
CA PRO A 235 -22.34 4.16 -1.31
C PRO A 235 -23.01 4.58 -2.62
N PRO A 236 -23.18 3.66 -3.59
CA PRO A 236 -23.93 3.96 -4.80
C PRO A 236 -25.37 4.34 -4.43
N PRO A 237 -26.02 5.22 -5.19
CA PRO A 237 -27.43 5.54 -4.96
C PRO A 237 -28.26 4.25 -4.91
N ALA A 238 -29.24 4.23 -4.00
CA ALA A 238 -30.18 3.12 -3.93
C ALA A 238 -30.87 2.98 -5.30
N PRO A 239 -31.10 1.74 -5.80
CA PRO A 239 -31.92 1.57 -6.99
C PRO A 239 -33.29 2.22 -6.73
N ASP A 240 -33.77 3.01 -7.69
CA ASP A 240 -35.11 3.59 -7.60
C ASP A 240 -36.11 2.44 -7.40
N PRO A 241 -37.07 2.57 -6.46
CA PRO A 241 -38.11 1.57 -6.33
C PRO A 241 -38.84 1.49 -7.67
N GLU A 242 -38.73 0.36 -8.36
CA GLU A 242 -39.55 0.05 -9.53
C GLU A 242 -41.01 0.28 -9.13
N THR A 243 -41.61 1.34 -9.67
CA THR A 243 -43.06 1.51 -9.67
C THR A 243 -43.63 0.45 -10.58
N ASP A 244 -44.15 -0.61 -9.97
CA ASP A 244 -45.07 -1.58 -10.56
C ASP A 244 -46.49 -0.96 -10.64
#